data_AF-A0AAU8I5G2-F1
#
_entry.id   AF-A0AAU8I5G2-F1
#
_cell.length_a   1.000
_cell.length_b   1.000
_cell.length_c   1.000
_cell.angle_alpha   90.00
_cell.angle_beta   90.00
_cell.angle_gamma   90.00
#
_symmetry.space_group_name_H-M   'P 1'
#
loop_
_entity.id
_entity.type
_entity.pdbx_description
1 polymer ?
#
loop_
_entity_poly.entity_id
_entity_poly.type
_entity_poly.pdbx_seq_one_letter_code
_entity_poly.pdbx_strand_id
1 'polypeptide(L)' 'MKLYGKSELEALPLSLAEVTLQVSKAELREVINFLEKCDSEMKSNDQWEHAHLQDFLKSSKLAVDIVVYKG' A
#
# COMPACT_ATOMS: atom_id res chain seq x y z
N MET A 1 -2.12 6.47 9.66
CA MET A 1 -1.84 5.51 8.56
C MET A 1 -1.33 4.21 9.15
N LYS A 2 -1.91 3.07 8.77
CA LYS A 2 -1.42 1.74 9.15
C LYS A 2 -1.14 0.93 7.87
N LEU A 3 0.01 0.27 7.80
CA LEU A 3 0.41 -0.56 6.66
C LEU A 3 0.20 -2.04 6.96
N TYR A 4 -0.36 -2.74 5.99
CA TYR A 4 -0.67 -4.16 6.06
C TYR A 4 -0.10 -4.88 4.84
N GLY A 5 0.19 -6.16 5.02
CA GLY A 5 0.67 -7.03 3.96
C GLY A 5 -0.33 -8.15 3.71
N LYS A 6 -0.37 -8.60 2.47
CA LYS A 6 -1.07 -9.82 2.07
C LYS A 6 -0.05 -10.83 1.55
N SER A 7 -0.02 -12.02 2.13
CA SER A 7 0.77 -13.15 1.64
C SER A 7 0.19 -13.75 0.35
N GLU A 8 -1.13 -13.59 0.16
CA GLU A 8 -1.90 -13.96 -1.04
C GLU A 8 -2.99 -12.90 -1.28
N LEU A 9 -3.36 -12.60 -2.52
CA LEU A 9 -4.31 -11.54 -2.88
C LEU A 9 -5.67 -11.64 -2.14
N GLU A 10 -6.14 -12.86 -1.94
CA GLU A 10 -7.41 -13.21 -1.27
C GLU A 10 -7.30 -13.25 0.27
N ALA A 11 -6.08 -13.18 0.84
CA ALA A 11 -5.89 -13.28 2.28
C ALA A 11 -6.33 -12.00 3.01
N LEU A 12 -6.76 -12.16 4.27
CA LEU A 12 -7.01 -11.02 5.15
C LEU A 12 -5.70 -10.24 5.39
N PRO A 13 -5.75 -8.90 5.44
CA PRO A 13 -4.56 -8.08 5.70
C PRO A 13 -3.99 -8.39 7.09
N LEU A 14 -2.68 -8.65 7.15
CA LEU A 14 -1.97 -8.87 8.40
C LEU A 14 -1.31 -7.56 8.86
N SER A 15 -1.48 -7.22 10.13
CA SER A 15 -0.75 -6.09 10.71
C SER A 15 0.73 -6.39 10.66
N LEU A 16 1.50 -5.57 9.96
CA LEU A 16 2.93 -5.77 9.82
C LEU A 16 3.65 -5.05 10.97
N ALA A 17 4.43 -5.80 11.74
CA ALA A 17 5.35 -5.20 12.72
C ALA A 17 6.55 -4.54 12.01
N GLU A 18 6.97 -5.11 10.87
CA GLU A 18 8.07 -4.62 10.05
C GLU A 18 7.76 -4.89 8.57
N VAL A 19 8.15 -3.98 7.68
CA VAL A 19 8.03 -4.12 6.22
C VAL A 19 9.41 -3.91 5.61
N THR A 20 9.97 -4.96 5.01
CA THR A 20 11.20 -4.86 4.21
C THR A 20 10.85 -4.88 2.73
N LEU A 21 11.34 -3.90 1.98
CA LEU A 21 11.13 -3.80 0.53
C LEU A 21 12.46 -3.95 -0.21
N GLN A 22 12.56 -5.00 -1.03
CA GLN A 22 13.66 -5.16 -1.97
C GLN A 22 13.24 -4.61 -3.33
N VAL A 23 13.53 -3.33 -3.57
CA VAL A 23 13.09 -2.60 -4.76
C VAL A 23 14.21 -1.74 -5.34
N SER A 24 14.16 -1.47 -6.64
CA SER A 24 15.02 -0.50 -7.30
C SER A 24 14.68 0.94 -6.89
N LYS A 25 15.57 1.89 -7.23
CA LYS A 25 15.32 3.32 -6.96
C LYS A 25 14.04 3.84 -7.64
N ALA A 26 13.71 3.34 -8.83
CA ALA A 26 12.52 3.75 -9.56
C ALA A 26 11.25 3.22 -8.85
N GLU A 27 11.25 1.95 -8.50
CA GLU A 27 10.14 1.31 -7.75
C GLU A 27 9.95 1.93 -6.36
N LEU A 28 11.03 2.28 -5.66
CA LEU A 28 10.94 2.98 -4.39
C LEU A 28 10.22 4.34 -4.52
N ARG A 29 10.44 5.08 -5.62
CA ARG A 29 9.73 6.34 -5.85
C ARG A 29 8.23 6.11 -6.09
N GLU A 30 7.86 5.05 -6.79
CA GLU A 30 6.46 4.68 -6.98
C GLU A 30 5.77 4.38 -5.64
N VAL A 31 6.45 3.64 -4.74
CA VAL A 31 5.94 3.36 -3.38
C VAL A 31 5.77 4.65 -2.58
N ILE A 32 6.73 5.57 -2.63
CA ILE A 32 6.63 6.87 -1.95
C ILE A 32 5.43 7.66 -2.48
N ASN A 33 5.28 7.77 -3.81
CA ASN A 33 4.17 8.49 -4.43
C ASN A 33 2.80 7.90 -4.02
N PHE A 34 2.71 6.57 -3.93
CA PHE A 34 1.51 5.88 -3.44
C PHE A 34 1.18 6.27 -2.00
N LEU A 35 2.17 6.27 -1.10
CA LEU A 35 1.97 6.64 0.30
C LEU A 35 1.57 8.12 0.45
N GLU A 36 2.18 9.03 -0.31
CA GLU A 36 1.81 10.45 -0.34
C GLU A 36 0.38 10.67 -0.83
N LYS A 37 -0.04 9.94 -1.88
CA LYS A 37 -1.43 9.96 -2.35
C LYS A 37 -2.38 9.51 -1.25
N CYS A 38 -2.08 8.39 -0.57
CA CYS A 38 -2.92 7.90 0.52
C CYS A 38 -3.04 8.94 1.65
N ASP A 39 -1.94 9.58 2.05
CA ASP A 39 -1.96 10.63 3.08
C ASP A 39 -2.83 11.83 2.66
N SER A 40 -2.69 12.29 1.43
CA SER A 40 -3.52 13.39 0.90
C SER A 40 -5.01 13.03 0.85
N GLU A 41 -5.36 11.82 0.43
CA GLU A 41 -6.75 11.37 0.35
C GLU A 41 -7.36 11.16 1.74
N MET A 42 -6.62 10.58 2.68
CA MET A 42 -7.08 10.41 4.07
C MET A 42 -7.39 11.75 4.76
N LYS A 43 -6.66 12.81 4.41
CA LYS A 43 -6.87 14.17 4.94
C LYS A 43 -8.09 14.88 4.35
N SER A 44 -8.46 14.55 3.12
CA SER A 44 -9.50 15.26 2.36
C SER A 44 -10.81 14.47 2.21
N ASN A 45 -10.79 13.17 2.50
CA ASN A 45 -11.94 12.29 2.41
C ASN A 45 -12.18 11.56 3.74
N ASP A 46 -13.24 11.95 4.43
CA ASP A 46 -13.64 11.32 5.70
C ASP A 46 -14.05 9.86 5.54
N GLN A 47 -14.59 9.49 4.37
CA GLN A 47 -15.05 8.15 4.02
C GLN A 47 -13.95 7.26 3.40
N TRP A 48 -12.70 7.70 3.41
CA TRP A 48 -11.61 6.89 2.87
C TRP A 48 -11.36 5.66 3.77
N GLU A 49 -11.36 4.46 3.16
CA GLU A 49 -11.19 3.21 3.90
C GLU A 49 -9.77 2.64 3.78
N HIS A 50 -9.38 2.25 2.57
CA HIS A 50 -8.08 1.66 2.27
C HIS A 50 -7.68 1.83 0.80
N ALA A 51 -6.41 1.60 0.50
CA ALA A 51 -5.89 1.54 -0.87
C ALA A 51 -4.81 0.46 -1.00
N HIS A 52 -4.76 -0.14 -2.19
CA HIS A 52 -3.81 -1.17 -2.58
C HIS A 52 -2.70 -0.57 -3.45
N LEU A 53 -1.44 -0.94 -3.18
CA LEU A 53 -0.32 -0.50 -4.01
C LEU A 53 -0.41 -1.06 -5.43
N GLN A 54 -0.83 -2.32 -5.58
CA GLN A 54 -0.97 -2.94 -6.91
C GLN A 54 -1.95 -2.19 -7.83
N ASP A 55 -3.07 -1.69 -7.28
CA ASP A 55 -4.04 -0.89 -8.01
C ASP A 55 -3.44 0.43 -8.50
N PHE A 56 -2.61 1.06 -7.67
CA PHE A 56 -1.91 2.31 -8.01
C PHE A 56 -0.89 2.09 -9.13
N LEU A 57 -0.09 1.03 -9.03
CA LEU A 57 0.93 0.69 -10.02
C LEU A 57 0.34 0.20 -11.35
N LYS A 58 -0.97 -0.12 -11.39
CA LYS A 58 -1.65 -0.75 -12.53
C LYS A 58 -0.89 -1.97 -13.04
N SER A 59 -0.29 -2.72 -12.12
CA SER A 59 0.65 -3.80 -12.42
C SER A 59 0.34 -5.01 -11.55
N SER A 60 -0.01 -6.12 -12.18
CA SER A 60 -0.20 -7.42 -11.51
C SER A 60 1.12 -8.14 -11.20
N LYS A 61 2.26 -7.43 -11.24
CA LYS A 61 3.60 -8.04 -11.19
C LYS A 61 4.10 -8.36 -9.78
N LEU A 62 3.42 -7.90 -8.74
CA LEU A 62 3.84 -8.16 -7.37
C LEU A 62 3.17 -9.43 -6.85
N ALA A 63 3.97 -10.37 -6.34
CA ALA A 63 3.47 -11.59 -5.70
C ALA A 63 2.80 -11.32 -4.34
N VAL A 64 3.05 -10.14 -3.77
CA VAL A 64 2.52 -9.66 -2.48
C VAL A 64 1.98 -8.25 -2.68
N ASP A 65 1.08 -7.82 -1.80
CA ASP A 65 0.50 -6.49 -1.87
C ASP A 65 0.67 -5.71 -0.55
N ILE A 66 0.81 -4.40 -0.69
CA ILE A 66 0.85 -3.45 0.43
C ILE A 66 -0.49 -2.73 0.44
N VAL A 67 -1.20 -2.84 1.57
CA VAL A 67 -2.49 -2.21 1.77
C VAL A 67 -2.37 -1.16 2.86
N VAL A 68 -2.82 0.06 2.57
CA VAL A 68 -2.86 1.16 3.53
C VAL A 68 -4.28 1.31 4.04
N TYR A 69 -4.48 1.35 5.35
CA TYR A 69 -5.77 1.63 5.98
C TYR A 69 -5.75 2.98 6.72
N LYS A 70 -6.89 3.66 6.71
CA LYS A 70 -7.15 4.83 7.56
C LYS A 70 -7.34 4.33 8.98
N GLY A 71 -6.52 4.86 9.88
CA GLY A 71 -6.41 4.40 11.25
C GLY A 71 -7.32 5.16 12.19
#